data_AF-A0A5B3FWF3-F1
#
_entry.id   AF-A0A5B3FWF3-F1
#
_cell.length_a   1.000
_cell.length_b   1.000
_cell.length_c   1.000
_cell.angle_alpha   90.00
_cell.angle_beta   90.00
_cell.angle_gamma   90.00
#
_symmetry.space_group_name_H-M   'P 1'
#
loop_
_entity.id
_entity.type
_entity.pdbx_description
1 polymer ?
#
loop_
_entity_poly.entity_id
_entity_poly.type
_entity_poly.pdbx_seq_one_letter_code
_entity_poly.pdbx_strand_id
1 'polypeptide(L)'
;MNSNQSTPASAVAALQQEIRTRTEVIRTLADLREQLDADRICGAWLSAENNLSASIRRIGEGMWRILVFDHALCYKRLVQDGIIALRRHRLWLGADDDNRVIYDAATETLTIGCYGRFVPEDSIRRRDDDEIIAAEPFNEPAE
;
A
#
# COMPACT_ATOMS: atom_id res chain seq x y z
N MET A 1 37.94 48.08 28.15
CA MET A 1 38.34 46.66 28.10
C MET A 1 37.09 45.86 27.77
N ASN A 2 37.12 45.17 26.63
CA ASN A 2 35.95 44.72 25.88
C ASN A 2 35.16 43.59 26.56
N SER A 3 33.85 43.80 26.54
CA SER A 3 32.77 42.92 26.96
C SER A 3 32.68 41.68 26.06
N ASN A 4 33.37 40.61 26.42
CA ASN A 4 33.19 39.29 25.83
C ASN A 4 32.78 38.32 26.94
N GLN A 5 31.79 37.46 26.68
CA GLN A 5 31.49 36.16 27.37
C GLN A 5 30.12 35.96 28.05
N SER A 6 29.01 36.57 27.59
CA SER A 6 27.67 36.19 28.10
C SER A 6 26.73 35.53 27.09
N THR A 7 27.13 35.42 25.81
CA THR A 7 26.24 34.97 24.71
C THR A 7 26.37 33.54 24.15
N PRO A 8 27.27 32.64 24.60
CA PRO A 8 27.35 31.30 23.99
C PRO A 8 26.28 30.32 24.49
N ALA A 9 25.92 30.35 25.79
CA ALA A 9 25.03 29.34 26.37
C ALA A 9 23.57 29.47 25.90
N SER A 10 23.06 30.70 25.78
CA SER A 10 21.69 30.96 25.31
C SER A 10 21.52 30.62 23.82
N ALA A 11 22.51 30.97 22.98
CA ALA A 11 22.50 30.61 21.56
C ALA A 11 22.58 29.09 21.36
N VAL A 12 23.40 28.39 22.13
CA VAL A 12 23.48 26.92 22.10
C VAL A 12 22.17 26.27 22.54
N ALA A 13 21.51 26.78 23.59
CA ALA A 13 20.21 26.27 24.03
C ALA A 13 19.11 26.45 22.97
N ALA A 14 19.10 27.62 22.30
CA ALA A 14 18.18 27.87 21.18
C ALA A 14 18.42 26.91 20.01
N LEU A 15 19.68 26.67 19.64
CA LEU A 15 20.05 25.70 18.60
C LEU A 15 19.69 24.26 18.99
N GLN A 16 19.87 23.85 20.24
CA GLN A 16 19.48 22.51 20.71
C GLN A 16 17.96 22.32 20.66
N GLN A 17 17.19 23.35 21.00
CA GLN A 17 15.74 23.31 20.89
C GLN A 17 15.31 23.23 19.42
N GLU A 18 15.91 24.03 18.54
CA GLU A 18 15.69 23.98 17.10
C GLU A 18 15.99 22.57 16.53
N ILE A 19 17.13 21.98 16.90
CA ILE A 19 17.50 20.62 16.49
C ILE A 19 16.47 19.60 16.97
N ARG A 20 16.01 19.71 18.22
CA ARG A 20 14.98 18.80 18.76
C ARG A 20 13.68 18.92 17.98
N THR A 21 13.20 20.14 17.75
CA THR A 21 11.96 20.39 17.00
C THR A 21 12.07 19.90 15.56
N ARG A 22 13.19 20.19 14.87
CA ARG A 22 13.42 19.70 13.50
C ARG A 22 13.52 18.18 13.44
N THR A 23 14.17 17.56 14.41
CA THR A 23 14.26 16.09 14.47
C THR A 23 12.86 15.48 14.64
N GLU A 24 12.01 16.09 15.45
CA GLU A 24 10.63 15.64 15.62
C GLU A 24 9.82 15.77 14.33
N VAL A 25 9.93 16.90 13.63
CA VAL A 25 9.28 17.10 12.32
C VAL A 25 9.76 16.08 11.29
N ILE A 26 11.06 15.74 11.28
CA ILE A 26 11.60 14.74 10.36
C ILE A 26 11.00 13.36 10.65
N ARG A 27 10.84 12.97 11.92
CA ARG A 27 10.20 11.69 12.28
C ARG A 27 8.75 11.65 11.82
N THR A 28 7.97 12.69 12.12
CA THR A 28 6.56 12.72 11.73
C THR A 28 6.38 12.67 10.21
N LEU A 29 7.24 13.35 9.46
CA LEU A 29 7.24 13.26 7.99
C LEU A 29 7.61 11.86 7.48
N ALA A 30 8.57 11.19 8.13
CA ALA A 30 8.94 9.82 7.78
C ALA A 30 7.77 8.85 8.03
N ASP A 31 7.11 8.96 9.17
CA ASP A 31 5.96 8.13 9.53
C ASP A 31 4.78 8.37 8.58
N LEU A 32 4.50 9.64 8.23
CA LEU A 32 3.47 9.98 7.25
C LEU A 32 3.80 9.43 5.86
N ARG A 33 5.07 9.51 5.44
CA ARG A 33 5.51 8.95 4.16
C ARG A 33 5.29 7.45 4.10
N GLU A 34 5.65 6.75 5.17
CA GLU A 34 5.44 5.31 5.29
C GLU A 34 3.95 4.95 5.22
N GLN A 35 3.09 5.71 5.87
CA GLN A 35 1.63 5.51 5.78
C GLN A 35 1.11 5.70 4.36
N LEU A 36 1.55 6.74 3.66
CA LEU A 36 1.17 6.98 2.26
C LEU A 36 1.67 5.88 1.33
N ASP A 37 2.88 5.37 1.55
CA ASP A 37 3.42 4.25 0.78
C ASP A 37 2.63 2.96 1.07
N ALA A 38 2.23 2.73 2.32
CA ALA A 38 1.38 1.61 2.70
C ALA A 38 -0.06 1.73 2.16
N ASP A 39 -0.60 2.95 2.05
CA ASP A 39 -1.93 3.20 1.51
C ASP A 39 -2.08 2.78 0.04
N ARG A 40 -0.98 2.53 -0.69
CA ARG A 40 -0.98 1.98 -2.06
C ARG A 40 -1.58 0.58 -2.16
N ILE A 41 -1.73 -0.15 -1.05
CA ILE A 41 -2.44 -1.44 -1.02
C ILE A 41 -3.97 -1.28 -1.09
N CYS A 42 -4.50 -0.06 -0.91
CA CYS A 42 -5.94 0.16 -0.97
C CYS A 42 -6.46 -0.06 -2.39
N GLY A 43 -7.66 -0.64 -2.50
CA GLY A 43 -8.32 -0.88 -3.76
C GLY A 43 -8.79 -2.32 -3.94
N ALA A 44 -9.10 -2.65 -5.19
CA ALA A 44 -9.54 -3.97 -5.61
C ALA A 44 -8.40 -4.71 -6.32
N TRP A 45 -8.25 -5.98 -5.97
CA TRP A 45 -7.14 -6.83 -6.35
C TRP A 45 -7.70 -8.16 -6.88
N LEU A 46 -7.19 -8.61 -8.02
CA LEU A 46 -7.53 -9.90 -8.62
C LEU A 46 -6.33 -10.83 -8.50
N SER A 47 -6.57 -12.07 -8.09
CA SER A 47 -5.50 -13.05 -8.01
C SER A 47 -4.97 -13.38 -9.40
N ALA A 48 -3.66 -13.49 -9.52
CA ALA A 48 -3.00 -13.90 -10.76
C ALA A 48 -2.86 -15.43 -10.88
N GLU A 49 -3.24 -16.19 -9.85
CA GLU A 49 -2.91 -17.61 -9.70
C GLU A 49 -4.15 -18.49 -9.45
N ASN A 50 -5.26 -17.90 -9.02
CA ASN A 50 -6.47 -18.62 -8.62
C ASN A 50 -7.72 -17.75 -8.78
N ASN A 51 -8.90 -18.31 -8.49
CA ASN A 51 -10.18 -17.62 -8.60
C ASN A 51 -10.49 -16.75 -7.36
N LEU A 52 -9.50 -16.04 -6.83
CA LEU A 52 -9.69 -15.14 -5.68
C LEU A 52 -9.70 -13.67 -6.10
N SER A 53 -10.41 -12.85 -5.33
CA SER A 53 -10.23 -11.40 -5.34
C SER A 53 -10.10 -10.86 -3.92
N ALA A 54 -9.39 -9.75 -3.76
CA ALA A 54 -9.25 -9.06 -2.49
C ALA A 54 -9.70 -7.60 -2.63
N SER A 55 -10.34 -7.07 -1.59
CA SER A 55 -10.64 -5.66 -1.47
C SER A 55 -10.05 -5.13 -0.17
N ILE A 56 -9.27 -4.07 -0.26
CA ILE A 56 -8.57 -3.49 0.89
C ILE A 56 -8.97 -2.03 1.03
N ARG A 57 -9.32 -1.63 2.26
CA ARG A 57 -9.65 -0.25 2.59
C ARG A 57 -9.00 0.19 3.89
N ARG A 58 -8.56 1.44 3.95
CA ARG A 58 -8.06 2.05 5.19
C ARG A 58 -9.18 2.17 6.22
N ILE A 59 -8.88 1.85 7.47
CA ILE A 59 -9.81 1.99 8.61
C ILE A 59 -9.26 2.87 9.73
N GLY A 60 -7.95 3.07 9.76
CA GLY A 60 -7.28 3.90 10.74
C GLY A 60 -5.81 4.05 10.41
N GLU A 61 -5.08 4.75 11.26
CA GLU A 61 -3.64 4.92 11.13
C GLU A 61 -2.92 3.57 11.21
N GLY A 62 -2.15 3.23 10.16
CA GLY A 62 -1.44 1.95 10.09
C GLY A 62 -2.35 0.71 10.05
N MET A 63 -3.65 0.86 9.79
CA MET A 63 -4.62 -0.22 9.81
C MET A 63 -5.56 -0.20 8.60
N TRP A 64 -5.67 -1.35 7.94
CA TRP A 64 -6.56 -1.57 6.81
C TRP A 64 -7.42 -2.81 7.05
N ARG A 65 -8.62 -2.84 6.48
CA ARG A 65 -9.46 -4.03 6.45
C ARG A 65 -9.35 -4.67 5.08
N ILE A 66 -9.14 -5.98 5.06
CA ILE A 66 -9.11 -6.80 3.85
C ILE A 66 -10.29 -7.76 3.84
N LEU A 67 -10.92 -7.90 2.68
CA LEU A 67 -11.90 -8.93 2.39
C LEU A 67 -11.37 -9.76 1.22
N VAL A 68 -11.18 -11.06 1.41
CA VAL A 68 -10.81 -12.00 0.34
C VAL A 68 -12.03 -12.82 -0.04
N PHE A 69 -12.27 -12.92 -1.34
CA PHE A 69 -13.41 -13.61 -1.93
C PHE A 69 -12.95 -14.72 -2.86
N ASP A 70 -13.70 -15.81 -2.88
CA ASP A 70 -13.55 -16.93 -3.79
C ASP A 70 -14.70 -16.93 -4.82
N HIS A 71 -14.31 -17.06 -6.08
CA HIS A 71 -15.16 -17.05 -7.28
C HIS A 71 -15.16 -18.39 -8.02
N ALA A 72 -14.68 -19.48 -7.41
CA ALA A 72 -14.73 -20.81 -8.00
C ALA A 72 -16.16 -21.33 -8.23
N LEU A 73 -17.15 -20.74 -7.54
CA LEU A 73 -18.57 -21.05 -7.69
C LEU A 73 -19.32 -19.89 -8.37
N CYS A 74 -20.55 -20.12 -8.82
CA CYS A 74 -21.39 -19.09 -9.46
C CYS A 74 -21.81 -17.93 -8.53
N TYR A 75 -21.31 -17.89 -7.30
CA TYR A 75 -21.56 -16.84 -6.31
C TYR A 75 -20.26 -16.46 -5.61
N LYS A 76 -20.21 -15.21 -5.16
CA LYS A 76 -19.06 -14.64 -4.44
C LYS A 76 -19.06 -15.10 -2.99
N ARG A 77 -18.09 -15.91 -2.59
CA ARG A 77 -17.95 -16.40 -1.21
C ARG A 77 -16.86 -15.63 -0.47
N LEU A 78 -17.18 -15.02 0.66
CA LEU A 78 -16.17 -14.41 1.53
C LEU A 78 -15.37 -15.51 2.23
N VAL A 79 -14.06 -15.56 2.00
CA VAL A 79 -13.15 -16.55 2.61
C VAL A 79 -12.29 -15.96 3.71
N GLN A 80 -12.06 -14.65 3.70
CA GLN A 80 -11.31 -13.96 4.75
C GLN A 80 -11.87 -12.57 4.99
N ASP A 81 -12.05 -12.23 6.26
CA ASP A 81 -12.28 -10.86 6.74
C ASP A 81 -11.24 -10.58 7.81
N GLY A 82 -10.32 -9.66 7.52
CA GLY A 82 -9.13 -9.47 8.34
C GLY A 82 -8.66 -8.03 8.42
N ILE A 83 -7.75 -7.80 9.37
CA ILE A 83 -7.07 -6.52 9.55
C ILE A 83 -5.63 -6.67 9.09
N ILE A 84 -5.18 -5.74 8.25
CA ILE A 84 -3.78 -5.55 7.92
C ILE A 84 -3.24 -4.46 8.82
N ALA A 85 -2.13 -4.73 9.51
CA ALA A 85 -1.46 -3.76 10.38
C ALA A 85 -0.04 -3.46 9.88
N LEU A 86 0.33 -2.18 9.91
CA LEU A 86 1.70 -1.72 9.68
C LEU A 86 2.49 -1.85 10.98
N ARG A 87 3.53 -2.68 10.97
CA ARG A 87 4.43 -2.90 12.11
C ARG A 87 5.86 -2.94 11.59
N ARG A 88 6.73 -2.06 12.11
CA ARG A 88 8.16 -2.00 11.77
C ARG A 88 8.40 -1.97 10.24
N HIS A 89 7.73 -1.08 9.52
CA HIS A 89 7.87 -0.95 8.06
C HIS A 89 7.39 -2.16 7.25
N ARG A 90 6.52 -2.99 7.82
CA ARG A 90 5.99 -4.21 7.19
C ARG A 90 4.50 -4.35 7.46
N LEU A 91 3.80 -4.89 6.47
CA LEU A 91 2.36 -5.15 6.54
C LEU A 91 2.11 -6.62 6.92
N TRP A 92 1.16 -6.83 7.83
CA TRP A 92 0.82 -8.15 8.38
C TRP A 92 -0.70 -8.33 8.42
N LEU A 93 -1.19 -9.46 7.95
CA LEU A 93 -2.59 -9.83 7.99
C LEU A 93 -2.91 -10.64 9.25
N GLY A 94 -3.79 -10.13 10.09
CA GLY A 94 -4.20 -10.77 11.33
C GLY A 94 -3.31 -10.42 12.51
N ALA A 95 -3.44 -11.17 13.61
CA ALA A 95 -2.69 -10.94 14.83
C ALA A 95 -1.24 -11.46 14.72
N ASP A 96 -1.08 -12.59 14.02
CA ASP A 96 0.17 -13.34 13.92
C ASP A 96 1.06 -12.83 12.78
N ASP A 97 2.36 -12.78 13.03
CA ASP A 97 3.39 -12.32 12.08
C ASP A 97 3.74 -13.42 11.03
N ASP A 98 2.84 -14.35 10.74
CA ASP A 98 3.05 -15.39 9.72
C ASP A 98 2.46 -14.99 8.36
N ASN A 99 1.43 -14.15 8.35
CA ASN A 99 0.74 -13.75 7.13
C ASN A 99 1.22 -12.37 6.65
N ARG A 100 2.42 -12.34 6.07
CA ARG A 100 2.97 -11.09 5.52
C ARG A 100 2.18 -10.62 4.31
N VAL A 101 1.95 -9.31 4.23
CA VAL A 101 1.47 -8.63 3.03
C VAL A 101 2.64 -7.85 2.41
N ILE A 102 2.89 -8.05 1.13
CA ILE A 102 4.00 -7.41 0.40
C ILE A 102 3.43 -6.73 -0.83
N TYR A 103 3.65 -5.41 -0.93
CA TYR A 103 3.38 -4.65 -2.13
C TYR A 103 4.68 -4.39 -2.87
N ASP A 104 4.74 -4.77 -4.14
CA ASP A 104 5.84 -4.46 -5.05
C ASP A 104 5.41 -3.33 -5.99
N ALA A 105 6.00 -2.15 -5.78
CA ALA A 105 5.70 -0.97 -6.59
C ALA A 105 6.25 -1.04 -8.02
N ALA A 106 7.23 -1.91 -8.31
CA ALA A 106 7.80 -2.03 -9.65
C ALA A 106 6.88 -2.81 -10.59
N THR A 107 6.20 -3.83 -10.06
CA THR A 107 5.28 -4.69 -10.80
C THR A 107 3.80 -4.39 -10.50
N GLU A 108 3.54 -3.45 -9.59
CA GLU A 108 2.22 -3.16 -9.03
C GLU A 108 1.51 -4.41 -8.49
N THR A 109 2.26 -5.37 -7.96
CA THR A 109 1.68 -6.63 -7.45
C THR A 109 1.57 -6.63 -5.93
N LEU A 110 0.56 -7.33 -5.43
CA LEU A 110 0.32 -7.52 -4.01
C LEU A 110 0.38 -9.02 -3.67
N THR A 111 1.29 -9.41 -2.78
CA THR A 111 1.34 -10.79 -2.24
C THR A 111 0.69 -10.80 -0.87
N ILE A 112 -0.29 -11.68 -0.67
CA ILE A 112 -1.06 -11.78 0.58
C ILE A 112 -0.88 -13.18 1.17
N GLY A 113 0.03 -13.34 2.13
CA GLY A 113 0.21 -14.57 2.90
C GLY A 113 0.09 -15.86 2.07
N CYS A 114 -0.81 -16.75 2.49
CA CYS A 114 -1.09 -18.01 1.80
C CYS A 114 -2.03 -17.89 0.58
N TYR A 115 -2.63 -16.72 0.32
CA TYR A 115 -3.56 -16.52 -0.80
C TYR A 115 -2.84 -16.32 -2.14
N GLY A 116 -1.55 -16.00 -2.11
CA GLY A 116 -0.72 -15.85 -3.30
C GLY A 116 -0.62 -14.41 -3.79
N ARG A 117 -0.38 -14.27 -5.10
CA ARG A 117 -0.12 -12.99 -5.77
C ARG A 117 -1.36 -12.42 -6.45
N PHE A 118 -1.53 -11.11 -6.29
CA PHE A 118 -2.64 -10.33 -6.83
C PHE A 118 -2.13 -9.17 -7.68
N VAL A 119 -2.95 -8.76 -8.64
CA VAL A 119 -2.77 -7.59 -9.51
C VAL A 119 -3.94 -6.62 -9.33
N PRO A 120 -3.78 -5.32 -9.59
CA PRO A 120 -4.86 -4.35 -9.49
C PRO A 120 -5.95 -4.69 -10.52
N GLU A 121 -7.21 -4.61 -10.13
CA GLU A 121 -8.34 -4.87 -11.04
C GLU A 121 -8.28 -3.97 -12.29
N ASP A 122 -7.90 -2.71 -12.11
CA ASP A 122 -7.78 -1.74 -13.20
C ASP A 122 -6.69 -2.08 -14.22
N SER A 123 -5.65 -2.83 -13.82
CA SER A 123 -4.57 -3.23 -14.73
C SER A 123 -5.02 -4.31 -15.71
N ILE A 124 -6.02 -5.12 -15.36
CA ILE A 124 -6.62 -6.11 -16.27
C ILE A 124 -7.54 -5.41 -17.27
N ARG A 125 -8.39 -4.48 -16.80
CA ARG A 125 -9.31 -3.75 -17.68
C ARG A 125 -8.59 -3.01 -18.80
N ARG A 126 -7.46 -2.34 -18.50
CA ARG A 126 -6.66 -1.66 -19.52
C ARG A 126 -6.11 -2.62 -20.58
N ARG A 127 -5.70 -3.82 -20.16
CA ARG A 127 -5.20 -4.84 -21.08
C ARG A 127 -6.29 -5.37 -22.00
N ASP A 128 -7.47 -5.64 -21.45
CA ASP A 128 -8.61 -6.12 -22.26
C ASP A 128 -9.03 -5.05 -23.27
N ASP A 129 -9.09 -3.78 -22.87
CA ASP A 129 -9.39 -2.66 -23.78
C ASP A 129 -8.34 -2.53 -24.90
N ASP A 130 -7.04 -2.63 -24.58
CA ASP A 130 -5.96 -2.60 -25.57
C ASP A 130 -5.99 -3.81 -26.53
N GLU A 131 -6.30 -5.01 -26.03
CA GLU A 131 -6.45 -6.23 -26.85
C GLU A 131 -7.69 -6.14 -27.76
N ILE A 132 -8.79 -5.54 -27.30
CA ILE A 132 -10.01 -5.30 -28.10
C ILE A 132 -9.74 -4.28 -29.21
N ILE A 133 -9.00 -3.20 -28.92
CA ILE A 133 -8.62 -2.20 -29.93
C ILE A 133 -7.63 -2.79 -30.96
N ALA A 134 -6.76 -3.70 -30.53
CA ALA A 134 -5.80 -4.38 -31.40
C ALA A 134 -6.42 -5.50 -32.25
N ALA A 135 -7.62 -5.98 -31.90
CA ALA A 135 -8.34 -6.92 -32.75
C ALA A 135 -8.74 -6.23 -34.06
N GLU A 136 -8.34 -6.79 -35.20
CA GLU A 136 -8.69 -6.24 -36.51
C GLU A 136 -10.22 -6.08 -36.63
N PRO A 137 -10.71 -4.97 -37.21
CA PRO A 137 -12.13 -4.78 -37.44
C PRO A 137 -12.64 -5.98 -38.23
N PHE A 138 -13.75 -6.55 -37.75
CA PHE A 138 -14.42 -7.70 -38.34
C PHE A 138 -14.56 -7.46 -39.86
N ASN A 139 -13.72 -8.14 -40.65
CA ASN A 139 -13.69 -7.93 -42.09
C ASN A 139 -14.95 -8.59 -42.64
N GLU A 140 -16.01 -7.81 -42.86
CA GLU A 140 -17.19 -8.29 -43.58
C GLU A 140 -16.73 -8.75 -44.97
N PRO A 141 -17.02 -10.01 -45.37
CA PRO A 141 -16.66 -10.45 -46.70
C PRO A 141 -17.40 -9.57 -47.71
N ALA A 142 -16.65 -8.87 -48.56
CA ALA A 142 -17.22 -8.14 -49.68
C ALA A 142 -17.97 -9.14 -50.58
N GLU A 143 -19.29 -8.96 -50.69
CA GLU A 143 -20.14 -9.65 -51.67
C GLU A 143 -19.74 -9.30 -53.12
#